data_AF-D7TLX6-F1
#
_entry.id   AF-D7TLX6-F1
#
_cell.length_a   1.000
_cell.length_b   1.000
_cell.length_c   1.000
_cell.angle_alpha   90.00
_cell.angle_beta   90.00
_cell.angle_gamma   90.00
#
_symmetry.space_group_name_H-M   'P 1'
#
loop_
_entity.id
_entity.type
_entity.pdbx_description
1 polymer ?
#
loop_
_entity_poly.entity_id
_entity_poly.type
_entity_poly.pdbx_seq_one_letter_code
_entity_poly.pdbx_strand_id
1 'polypeptide(L)'
;MSSYRSSNKIIILEIIKYKLYYEITYSCSLLWRRFCRSLRPCLVKMVRVSVLNDALKSMYNAEKRGKRQVMIRPSSKVIVKFLLVMQKHGYIGEFEYVDDHRSGKIVVELNGRLNKCGVISPRFDVGVKDIEPWTARLLPSRQFGYIVLTTSAGIMDHEEARRKNVGGKVLGFFY
;
A
#
# COMPACT_ATOMS: atom_id res chain seq x y z
N MET A 1 -13.55 38.02 -39.93
CA MET A 1 -13.68 37.91 -38.46
C MET A 1 -14.77 36.90 -38.13
N SER A 2 -14.41 35.62 -38.06
CA SER A 2 -15.29 34.53 -37.64
C SER A 2 -14.40 33.38 -37.20
N SER A 3 -14.16 33.23 -35.89
CA SER A 3 -13.71 31.97 -35.27
C SER A 3 -13.60 32.12 -33.75
N TYR A 4 -14.70 32.35 -33.04
CA TYR A 4 -14.73 32.28 -31.55
C TYR A 4 -16.13 31.91 -31.04
N ARG A 5 -16.72 30.83 -31.57
CA ARG A 5 -18.06 30.38 -31.13
C ARG A 5 -18.24 28.85 -31.04
N SER A 6 -17.17 28.08 -30.83
CA SER A 6 -17.26 26.60 -30.83
C SER A 6 -16.58 25.86 -29.66
N SER A 7 -16.10 26.54 -28.62
CA SER A 7 -15.35 25.86 -27.53
C SER A 7 -16.08 25.82 -26.17
N ASN A 8 -17.15 26.60 -25.97
CA ASN A 8 -17.82 26.71 -24.66
C ASN A 8 -19.09 25.85 -24.49
N LYS A 9 -19.50 25.07 -25.50
CA LYS A 9 -20.63 24.12 -25.39
C LYS A 9 -20.21 22.69 -25.02
N ILE A 10 -18.92 22.36 -25.13
CA ILE A 10 -18.41 21.00 -24.86
C ILE A 10 -18.19 20.78 -23.36
N ILE A 11 -17.78 21.82 -22.63
CA ILE A 11 -17.42 21.73 -21.20
C ILE A 11 -18.67 21.59 -20.30
N ILE A 12 -19.81 22.18 -20.68
CA ILE A 12 -21.05 22.11 -19.89
C ILE A 12 -21.73 20.73 -20.01
N LEU A 13 -21.60 20.04 -21.15
CA LEU A 13 -22.17 18.71 -21.34
C LEU A 13 -21.39 17.60 -20.61
N GLU A 14 -20.09 17.76 -20.39
CA GLU A 14 -19.30 16.82 -19.57
C GLU A 14 -19.66 16.91 -18.08
N ILE A 15 -19.93 18.11 -17.55
CA ILE A 15 -20.28 18.29 -16.13
C ILE A 15 -21.65 17.69 -15.82
N ILE A 16 -22.62 17.77 -16.75
CA ILE A 16 -23.96 17.19 -16.55
C ILE A 16 -23.94 15.66 -16.57
N LYS A 17 -23.04 15.03 -17.35
CA LYS A 17 -22.85 13.56 -17.30
C LYS A 17 -22.33 13.07 -15.95
N TYR A 18 -21.41 13.79 -15.31
CA TYR A 18 -20.88 13.40 -14.01
C TYR A 18 -21.89 13.56 -12.86
N LYS A 19 -22.81 14.53 -12.95
CA LYS A 19 -23.83 14.75 -11.92
C LYS A 19 -24.96 13.73 -11.95
N LEU A 20 -25.30 13.18 -13.13
CA LEU A 20 -26.32 12.13 -13.28
C LEU A 20 -25.84 10.72 -12.91
N TYR A 21 -24.53 10.44 -13.04
CA TYR A 21 -23.96 9.17 -12.55
C TYR A 21 -23.91 9.07 -11.03
N TYR A 22 -23.90 10.21 -10.32
CA TYR A 22 -23.81 10.22 -8.86
C TYR A 22 -25.17 10.06 -8.16
N GLU A 23 -26.31 10.34 -8.80
CA GLU A 23 -27.62 10.18 -8.15
C GLU A 23 -28.28 8.81 -8.37
N ILE A 24 -27.98 8.11 -9.48
CA ILE A 24 -28.61 6.81 -9.78
C ILE A 24 -28.06 5.69 -8.87
N THR A 25 -26.91 5.89 -8.21
CA THR A 25 -26.34 4.93 -7.26
C THR A 25 -26.89 5.04 -5.83
N TYR A 26 -27.65 6.09 -5.48
CA TYR A 26 -28.14 6.26 -4.11
C TYR A 26 -29.56 5.76 -3.87
N SER A 27 -30.39 5.58 -4.90
CA SER A 27 -31.75 5.03 -4.72
C SER A 27 -31.82 3.49 -4.73
N CYS A 28 -30.78 2.80 -5.21
CA CYS A 28 -30.71 1.33 -5.19
C CYS A 28 -29.90 0.76 -4.00
N SER A 29 -29.63 1.57 -2.97
CA SER A 29 -28.81 1.17 -1.82
C SER A 29 -29.60 0.68 -0.60
N LEU A 30 -30.93 0.83 -0.57
CA LEU A 30 -31.76 0.46 0.59
C LEU A 30 -32.51 -0.87 0.42
N LEU A 31 -32.85 -1.28 -0.81
CA LEU A 31 -33.40 -2.63 -1.05
C LEU A 31 -32.32 -3.69 -1.32
N TRP A 32 -31.17 -3.32 -1.89
CA TRP A 32 -30.09 -4.29 -2.15
C TRP A 32 -29.31 -4.71 -0.90
N ARG A 33 -29.30 -3.87 0.16
CA ARG A 33 -28.67 -4.21 1.45
C ARG A 33 -29.41 -5.32 2.21
N ARG A 34 -30.67 -5.60 1.86
CA ARG A 34 -31.46 -6.69 2.46
C ARG A 34 -31.42 -7.99 1.65
N PHE A 35 -31.17 -7.91 0.34
CA PHE A 35 -31.17 -9.09 -0.53
C PHE A 35 -29.78 -9.72 -0.74
N CYS A 36 -28.69 -8.95 -0.62
CA CYS A 36 -27.33 -9.48 -0.76
C CYS A 36 -26.72 -9.94 0.58
N ARG A 37 -27.52 -10.57 1.46
CA ARG A 37 -27.06 -11.22 2.71
C ARG A 37 -26.95 -12.74 2.62
N SER A 38 -27.40 -13.36 1.53
CA SER A 38 -27.47 -14.84 1.40
C SER A 38 -26.37 -15.47 0.54
N LEU A 39 -25.60 -14.70 -0.23
CA LEU A 39 -24.42 -15.22 -0.92
C LEU A 39 -23.18 -14.91 -0.10
N ARG A 40 -22.99 -15.65 1.01
CA ARG A 40 -21.63 -15.86 1.52
C ARG A 40 -20.93 -16.68 0.45
N PRO A 41 -19.94 -16.16 -0.29
CA PRO A 41 -19.06 -17.05 -1.02
C PRO A 41 -18.54 -18.04 0.01
N CYS A 42 -18.73 -19.35 -0.25
CA CYS A 42 -18.16 -20.42 0.55
C CYS A 42 -16.72 -20.03 0.83
N LEU A 43 -16.45 -19.66 2.08
CA LEU A 43 -15.22 -19.00 2.50
C LEU A 43 -14.17 -20.09 2.61
N VAL A 44 -13.73 -20.61 1.46
CA VAL A 44 -12.60 -21.53 1.37
C VAL A 44 -11.46 -20.80 2.08
N LYS A 45 -11.04 -21.35 3.21
CA LYS A 45 -9.95 -20.83 4.04
C LYS A 45 -8.67 -20.93 3.21
N MET A 46 -8.42 -19.94 2.36
CA MET A 46 -7.21 -19.86 1.54
C MET A 46 -6.02 -19.76 2.49
N VAL A 47 -5.02 -20.62 2.29
CA VAL A 47 -3.82 -20.67 3.15
C VAL A 47 -3.05 -19.35 3.03
N ARG A 48 -2.58 -18.81 4.16
CA ARG A 48 -1.78 -17.57 4.18
C ARG A 48 -0.38 -17.85 3.65
N VAL A 49 -0.11 -17.42 2.41
CA VAL A 49 1.17 -17.66 1.72
C VAL A 49 2.24 -16.65 2.13
N SER A 50 1.89 -15.37 2.30
CA SER A 50 2.86 -14.34 2.67
C SER A 50 2.31 -13.36 3.71
N VAL A 51 2.80 -13.52 4.93
CA VAL A 51 2.39 -12.71 6.08
C VAL A 51 2.67 -11.22 5.89
N LEU A 52 3.79 -10.88 5.23
CA LEU A 52 4.16 -9.49 4.95
C LEU A 52 3.18 -8.83 3.97
N ASN A 53 2.66 -9.57 2.97
CA ASN A 53 1.70 -9.04 2.01
C ASN A 53 0.38 -8.73 2.70
N ASP A 54 -0.10 -9.66 3.54
CA ASP A 54 -1.33 -9.48 4.32
C ASP A 54 -1.24 -8.23 5.23
N ALA A 55 -0.08 -8.03 5.86
CA ALA A 55 0.21 -6.87 6.71
C ALA A 55 0.19 -5.55 5.93
N LEU A 56 1.02 -5.43 4.88
CA LEU A 56 1.10 -4.18 4.09
C LEU A 56 -0.22 -3.87 3.38
N LYS A 57 -0.92 -4.89 2.88
CA LYS A 57 -2.24 -4.69 2.26
C LYS A 57 -3.28 -4.20 3.27
N SER A 58 -3.23 -4.68 4.50
CA SER A 58 -4.10 -4.19 5.59
C SER A 58 -3.80 -2.74 5.94
N MET A 59 -2.53 -2.35 5.96
CA MET A 59 -2.11 -0.95 6.17
C MET A 59 -2.58 -0.04 5.03
N TYR A 60 -2.30 -0.40 3.78
CA TYR A 60 -2.73 0.37 2.60
C TYR A 60 -4.25 0.58 2.57
N ASN A 61 -5.02 -0.47 2.85
CA ASN A 61 -6.48 -0.37 2.87
C ASN A 61 -7.01 0.49 4.02
N ALA A 62 -6.29 0.56 5.14
CA ALA A 62 -6.68 1.38 6.27
C ALA A 62 -6.36 2.86 6.05
N GLU A 63 -5.18 3.16 5.49
CA GLU A 63 -4.80 4.51 5.06
C GLU A 63 -5.77 5.06 4.03
N LYS A 64 -6.11 4.26 3.01
CA LYS A 64 -7.10 4.64 1.99
C LYS A 64 -8.49 4.91 2.59
N ARG A 65 -8.81 4.31 3.74
CA ARG A 65 -10.06 4.55 4.48
C ARG A 65 -9.95 5.69 5.50
N GLY A 66 -8.78 6.31 5.67
CA GLY A 66 -8.54 7.37 6.64
C GLY A 66 -8.58 6.90 8.10
N LYS A 67 -8.22 5.63 8.37
CA LYS A 67 -8.12 5.13 9.75
C LYS A 67 -6.82 5.63 10.38
N ARG A 68 -6.89 6.02 11.66
CA ARG A 68 -5.72 6.47 12.44
C ARG A 68 -4.82 5.34 12.93
N GLN A 69 -5.36 4.12 13.05
CA GLN A 69 -4.62 2.97 13.57
C GLN A 69 -4.97 1.67 12.86
N VAL A 70 -4.01 0.76 12.80
CA VAL A 70 -4.16 -0.59 12.23
C VAL A 70 -3.62 -1.63 13.18
N MET A 71 -4.44 -2.66 13.42
CA MET A 71 -3.99 -3.88 14.07
C MET A 71 -3.62 -4.92 13.02
N ILE A 72 -2.37 -5.35 13.01
CA ILE A 72 -1.83 -6.40 12.14
C ILE A 72 -1.75 -7.71 12.92
N ARG A 73 -2.29 -8.77 12.33
CA ARG A 73 -2.17 -10.14 12.84
C ARG A 73 -1.90 -11.08 11.67
N PRO A 74 -0.87 -11.94 11.72
CA PRO A 74 0.09 -12.19 12.80
C PRO A 74 1.33 -11.28 12.74
N SER A 75 2.10 -11.25 13.82
CA SER A 75 3.39 -10.55 13.90
C SER A 75 4.56 -11.45 13.50
N SER A 76 5.48 -10.90 12.70
CA SER A 76 6.72 -11.56 12.26
C SER A 76 7.89 -10.60 12.41
N LYS A 77 9.10 -11.12 12.72
CA LYS A 77 10.33 -10.31 12.84
C LYS A 77 10.62 -9.46 11.60
N VAL A 78 10.32 -9.99 10.41
CA VAL A 78 10.45 -9.27 9.13
C VAL A 78 9.54 -8.05 9.07
N ILE A 79 8.31 -8.15 9.57
CA ILE A 79 7.33 -7.05 9.58
C ILE A 79 7.82 -5.96 10.55
N VAL A 80 8.24 -6.34 11.75
CA VAL A 80 8.78 -5.39 12.74
C VAL A 80 9.98 -4.63 12.17
N LYS A 81 10.93 -5.33 11.52
CA LYS A 81 12.09 -4.69 10.87
C LYS A 81 11.69 -3.80 9.68
N PHE A 82 10.66 -4.19 8.92
CA PHE A 82 10.15 -3.36 7.82
C PHE A 82 9.48 -2.08 8.34
N LEU A 83 8.67 -2.18 9.40
CA LEU A 83 8.05 -1.03 10.06
C LEU A 83 9.09 -0.09 10.64
N LEU A 84 10.17 -0.61 11.24
CA LEU A 84 11.29 0.23 11.69
C LEU A 84 11.90 1.05 10.55
N VAL A 85 12.07 0.49 9.36
CA VAL A 85 12.55 1.25 8.18
C VAL A 85 11.53 2.33 7.80
N MET A 86 10.24 2.02 7.77
CA MET A 86 9.19 3.00 7.48
C MET A 86 9.15 4.15 8.51
N GLN A 87 9.40 3.84 9.79
CA GLN A 87 9.42 4.81 10.88
C GLN A 87 10.62 5.75 10.75
N LYS A 88 11.81 5.22 10.40
CA LYS A 88 13.01 6.05 10.14
C LYS A 88 12.77 7.13 9.08
N HIS A 89 11.98 6.81 8.05
CA HIS A 89 11.64 7.75 6.98
C HIS A 89 10.37 8.58 7.27
N GLY A 90 9.73 8.41 8.43
CA GLY A 90 8.59 9.21 8.87
C GLY A 90 7.27 8.95 8.12
N TYR A 91 7.09 7.75 7.53
CA TYR A 91 5.83 7.38 6.87
C TYR A 91 4.78 6.87 7.85
N ILE A 92 5.22 6.22 8.93
CA ILE A 92 4.36 5.72 10.01
C ILE A 92 4.69 6.46 11.31
N GLY A 93 3.73 6.46 12.24
CA GLY A 93 3.92 6.95 13.60
C GLY A 93 4.60 5.90 14.47
N GLU A 94 4.16 5.81 15.73
CA GLU A 94 4.62 4.77 16.64
C GLU A 94 3.94 3.44 16.32
N PHE A 95 4.61 2.34 16.67
CA PHE A 95 4.02 1.02 16.60
C PHE A 95 4.31 0.25 17.88
N GLU A 96 3.31 -0.47 18.35
CA GLU A 96 3.37 -1.27 19.57
C GLU A 96 3.27 -2.74 19.24
N TYR A 97 4.15 -3.54 19.84
CA TYR A 97 4.09 -4.99 19.78
C TYR A 97 3.36 -5.52 21.01
N VAL A 98 2.21 -6.15 20.79
CA VAL A 98 1.41 -6.80 21.84
C VAL A 98 1.60 -8.30 21.75
N ASP A 99 2.06 -8.93 22.83
CA ASP A 99 2.22 -10.37 22.89
C ASP A 99 0.94 -11.07 23.38
N ASP A 100 0.41 -11.95 22.53
CA ASP A 100 -0.76 -12.80 22.83
C ASP A 100 -0.34 -14.24 23.22
N HIS A 101 0.95 -14.52 23.43
CA HIS A 101 1.54 -15.86 23.59
C HIS A 101 1.27 -16.83 22.41
N ARG A 102 0.75 -16.31 21.28
CA ARG A 102 0.49 -17.09 20.05
C ARG A 102 1.37 -16.61 18.91
N SER A 103 0.96 -15.52 18.26
CA SER A 103 1.62 -15.00 17.06
C SER A 103 1.87 -13.50 17.13
N GLY A 104 1.66 -12.90 18.31
CA GLY A 104 1.64 -11.46 18.54
C GLY A 104 0.62 -10.68 17.69
N LYS A 105 0.46 -9.42 18.05
CA LYS A 105 -0.23 -8.40 17.26
C LYS A 105 0.67 -7.18 17.20
N ILE A 106 0.56 -6.42 16.12
CA ILE A 106 1.22 -5.12 16.02
C ILE A 106 0.13 -4.09 15.84
N VAL A 107 0.10 -3.07 16.69
CA VAL A 107 -0.73 -1.89 16.49
C VAL A 107 0.18 -0.82 15.87
N VAL A 108 -0.19 -0.30 14.72
CA VAL A 108 0.56 0.73 14.00
C VAL A 108 -0.29 1.99 13.91
N GLU A 109 0.30 3.12 14.28
CA GLU A 109 -0.28 4.43 14.08
C GLU A 109 0.03 4.95 12.67
N LEU A 110 -1.01 5.48 12.03
CA LEU A 110 -1.00 5.95 10.66
C LEU A 110 -1.08 7.48 10.63
N ASN A 111 -0.15 8.10 9.91
CA ASN A 111 -0.04 9.56 9.81
C ASN A 111 -0.78 10.12 8.58
N GLY A 112 -1.26 9.29 7.65
CA GLY A 112 -1.90 9.74 6.41
C GLY A 112 -0.92 10.14 5.30
N ARG A 113 0.39 9.94 5.48
CA ARG A 113 1.43 10.24 4.48
C ARG A 113 1.66 9.10 3.49
N LEU A 114 1.24 7.88 3.83
CA LEU A 114 1.49 6.68 3.04
C LEU A 114 0.55 6.62 1.84
N ASN A 115 1.08 6.73 0.62
CA ASN A 115 0.29 6.62 -0.60
C ASN A 115 0.07 5.16 -0.97
N LYS A 116 1.14 4.36 -1.03
CA LYS A 116 1.09 2.93 -1.36
C LYS A 116 2.24 2.18 -0.68
N CYS A 117 1.91 1.05 -0.10
CA CYS A 117 2.89 0.05 0.32
C CYS A 117 2.58 -1.29 -0.34
N GLY A 118 3.61 -2.04 -0.67
CA GLY A 118 3.46 -3.32 -1.35
C GLY A 118 4.67 -4.23 -1.16
N VAL A 119 4.40 -5.53 -1.17
CA VAL A 119 5.42 -6.58 -1.23
C VAL A 119 5.61 -6.99 -2.68
N ILE A 120 6.86 -7.26 -3.05
CA ILE A 120 7.18 -7.82 -4.37
C ILE A 120 7.29 -9.34 -4.22
N SER A 121 6.56 -10.05 -5.07
CA SER A 121 6.52 -11.51 -5.08
C SER A 121 6.72 -12.00 -6.51
N PRO A 122 7.66 -12.92 -6.78
CA PRO A 122 8.65 -13.51 -5.87
C PRO A 122 9.75 -12.53 -5.41
N ARG A 123 10.57 -12.91 -4.42
CA ARG A 123 11.68 -12.09 -3.92
C ARG A 123 12.89 -12.22 -4.86
N PHE A 124 13.00 -11.29 -5.79
CA PHE A 124 14.10 -11.24 -6.76
C PHE A 124 15.43 -10.86 -6.10
N ASP A 125 16.51 -11.48 -6.57
CA ASP A 125 17.88 -11.08 -6.26
C ASP A 125 18.25 -9.81 -7.04
N VAL A 126 18.90 -8.88 -6.35
CA VAL A 126 19.27 -7.57 -6.85
C VAL A 126 20.71 -7.29 -6.48
N GLY A 127 21.56 -7.19 -7.51
CA GLY A 127 22.92 -6.71 -7.37
C GLY A 127 22.96 -5.19 -7.18
N VAL A 128 24.11 -4.66 -6.77
CA VAL A 128 24.30 -3.21 -6.56
C VAL A 128 24.00 -2.40 -7.84
N LYS A 129 24.35 -2.95 -9.01
CA LYS A 129 24.09 -2.34 -10.32
C LYS A 129 22.60 -2.35 -10.69
N ASP A 130 21.86 -3.34 -10.22
CA ASP A 130 20.45 -3.52 -10.57
C ASP A 130 19.51 -2.67 -9.70
N ILE A 131 20.01 -2.01 -8.65
CA ILE A 131 19.18 -1.17 -7.78
C ILE A 131 18.51 -0.04 -8.59
N GLU A 132 19.23 0.57 -9.52
CA GLU A 132 18.73 1.69 -10.34
C GLU A 132 17.55 1.32 -11.26
N PRO A 133 17.61 0.24 -12.07
CA PRO A 133 16.47 -0.17 -12.86
C PRO A 133 15.28 -0.61 -12.00
N TRP A 134 15.51 -1.17 -10.80
CA TRP A 134 14.42 -1.46 -9.86
C TRP A 134 13.76 -0.20 -9.31
N THR A 135 14.54 0.82 -8.93
CA THR A 135 14.03 2.15 -8.52
C THR A 135 13.17 2.76 -9.62
N ALA A 136 13.64 2.76 -10.86
CA ALA A 136 12.90 3.36 -11.99
C ALA A 136 11.57 2.64 -12.32
N ARG A 137 11.46 1.34 -12.03
CA ARG A 137 10.24 0.55 -12.27
C ARG A 137 9.20 0.67 -11.16
N LEU A 138 9.66 0.78 -9.92
CA LEU A 138 8.78 0.67 -8.74
C LEU A 138 8.37 2.02 -8.17
N LEU A 139 9.28 3.01 -8.20
CA LEU A 139 9.05 4.30 -7.60
C LEU A 139 8.48 5.28 -8.64
N PRO A 140 7.54 6.17 -8.24
CA PRO A 140 6.97 7.15 -9.14
C PRO A 140 7.97 8.25 -9.53
N SER A 141 8.96 8.53 -8.67
CA SER A 141 10.01 9.52 -8.89
C SER A 141 11.30 9.08 -8.21
N ARG A 142 12.45 9.60 -8.66
CA ARG A 142 13.77 9.31 -8.07
C ARG A 142 13.94 9.91 -6.67
N GLN A 143 13.19 10.97 -6.36
CA GLN A 143 13.26 11.67 -5.08
C GLN A 143 12.23 11.14 -4.06
N PHE A 144 11.35 10.24 -4.46
CA PHE A 144 10.21 9.85 -3.64
C PHE A 144 10.00 8.35 -3.59
N GLY A 145 9.91 7.85 -2.35
CA GLY A 145 9.69 6.46 -2.04
C GLY A 145 10.98 5.69 -1.81
N TYR A 146 10.82 4.53 -1.19
CA TYR A 146 11.94 3.67 -0.82
C TYR A 146 11.63 2.23 -1.20
N ILE A 147 12.67 1.55 -1.68
CA ILE A 147 12.68 0.10 -1.85
C ILE A 147 13.40 -0.49 -0.65
N VAL A 148 12.81 -1.54 -0.08
CA VAL A 148 13.37 -2.28 1.05
C VAL A 148 13.97 -3.59 0.54
N LEU A 149 15.22 -3.80 0.91
CA LEU A 149 16.03 -4.96 0.54
C LEU A 149 16.40 -5.78 1.78
N THR A 150 16.47 -7.10 1.61
CA THR A 150 17.09 -8.02 2.57
C THR A 150 18.53 -8.21 2.12
N THR A 151 19.48 -7.67 2.87
CA THR A 151 20.91 -7.87 2.63
C THR A 151 21.51 -8.76 3.70
N SER A 152 22.78 -9.16 3.55
CA SER A 152 23.52 -9.89 4.58
C SER A 152 23.64 -9.11 5.90
N ALA A 153 23.69 -7.78 5.84
CA ALA A 153 23.74 -6.89 7.00
C ALA A 153 22.35 -6.57 7.58
N GLY A 154 21.27 -7.17 7.06
CA GLY A 154 19.91 -7.01 7.54
C GLY A 154 18.97 -6.33 6.53
N ILE A 155 17.78 -5.97 7.02
CA ILE A 155 16.76 -5.28 6.22
C ILE A 155 17.07 -3.79 6.23
N MET A 156 17.24 -3.21 5.04
CA MET A 156 17.60 -1.81 4.85
C MET A 156 16.93 -1.25 3.60
N ASP A 157 16.96 0.07 3.47
CA ASP A 157 16.56 0.77 2.27
C ASP A 157 17.64 0.71 1.18
N HIS A 158 17.21 0.97 -0.05
CA HIS A 158 18.08 0.96 -1.22
C HIS A 158 19.17 2.06 -1.23
N GLU A 159 19.01 3.17 -0.49
CA GLU A 159 20.07 4.18 -0.38
C GLU A 159 21.17 3.71 0.59
N GLU A 160 20.79 3.18 1.76
CA GLU A 160 21.71 2.54 2.70
C GLU A 160 22.46 1.38 2.03
N ALA A 161 21.77 0.56 1.24
CA ALA A 161 22.38 -0.56 0.50
C ALA A 161 23.44 -0.07 -0.51
N ARG A 162 23.18 1.06 -1.19
CA ARG A 162 24.14 1.68 -2.11
C ARG A 162 25.37 2.22 -1.38
N ARG A 163 25.18 2.90 -0.25
CA ARG A 163 26.31 3.43 0.56
C ARG A 163 27.24 2.31 1.04
N LYS A 164 26.66 1.17 1.40
CA LYS A 164 27.39 -0.01 1.88
C LYS A 164 27.85 -0.93 0.74
N ASN A 165 27.55 -0.62 -0.51
CA ASN A 165 27.85 -1.44 -1.69
C ASN A 165 27.41 -2.92 -1.53
N VAL A 166 26.24 -3.15 -0.94
CA VAL A 166 25.68 -4.50 -0.75
C VAL A 166 24.40 -4.68 -1.54
N GLY A 167 24.31 -5.80 -2.24
CA GLY A 167 23.07 -6.28 -2.87
C GLY A 167 22.26 -7.15 -1.92
N GLY A 168 21.15 -7.67 -2.42
CA GLY A 168 20.29 -8.53 -1.64
C GLY A 168 19.04 -8.97 -2.37
N LYS A 169 18.00 -9.33 -1.62
CA LYS A 169 16.69 -9.70 -2.18
C LYS A 169 15.68 -8.59 -1.93
N VAL A 170 14.89 -8.25 -2.94
CA VAL A 170 13.82 -7.26 -2.80
C VAL A 170 12.69 -7.81 -1.94
N LEU A 171 12.27 -7.04 -0.93
CA LEU A 171 11.10 -7.35 -0.11
C LEU A 171 9.87 -6.61 -0.60
N GLY A 172 9.99 -5.29 -0.74
CA GLY A 172 8.85 -4.45 -1.03
C GLY A 172 9.25 -3.00 -1.21
N PHE A 173 8.24 -2.17 -1.39
CA PHE A 173 8.39 -0.73 -1.58
C PHE A 173 7.31 -0.01 -0.79
N PHE A 174 7.60 1.24 -0.45
CA PHE A 174 6.62 2.17 0.10
C PHE A 174 6.90 3.58 -0.41
N TYR A 175 5.81 4.32 -0.61
CA TYR A 175 5.80 5.74 -0.97
C TYR A 175 4.45 6.34 -0.62
#